data_AF-A0A4Y2LEP3-F1
#
_entry.id   AF-A0A4Y2LEP3-F1
#
_cell.length_a   1.000
_cell.length_b   1.000
_cell.length_c   1.000
_cell.angle_alpha   90.00
_cell.angle_beta   90.00
_cell.angle_gamma   90.00
#
_symmetry.space_group_name_H-M   'P 1'
#
loop_
_entity.id
_entity.type
_entity.pdbx_description
1 polymer ?
#
loop_
_entity_poly.entity_id
_entity_poly.type
_entity_poly.pdbx_seq_one_letter_code
_entity_poly.pdbx_strand_id
1 'polypeptide(L)'
;MIQELTAIQDSTQATNHKDKVSTVKFHPDSIDLENRVFFDQIFRIYEPINIYIDSSKFDDKTGCAFCVRENNISTAQWMTQFKPHHSVFQVELIAIKEAWLTANPASTPSPL
;
A
#
# COMPACT_ATOMS: atom_id res chain seq x y z
N MET A 1 5.09 19.06 10.91
CA MET A 1 5.09 18.38 12.22
C MET A 1 4.65 16.96 11.95
N ILE A 2 5.61 16.06 11.75
CA ILE A 2 5.34 14.66 11.40
C ILE A 2 5.10 13.93 12.71
N GLN A 3 3.92 13.32 12.88
CA GLN A 3 3.68 12.41 14.00
C GLN A 3 4.40 11.09 13.70
N GLU A 4 5.34 10.73 14.57
CA GLU A 4 5.91 9.38 14.64
C GLU A 4 4.82 8.39 15.09
N LEU A 5 4.52 7.39 14.27
CA LEU A 5 3.74 6.24 14.71
C LEU A 5 4.70 5.26 15.41
N THR A 6 4.60 5.23 16.73
CA THR A 6 5.29 4.30 17.63
C THR A 6 4.66 2.91 17.48
N ALA A 7 5.44 1.90 17.11
CA ALA A 7 4.99 0.51 17.11
C ALA A 7 5.33 -0.16 18.45
N ILE A 8 4.24 -0.50 19.15
CA ILE A 8 4.02 -1.43 20.25
C ILE A 8 5.22 -2.33 20.62
N GLN A 9 5.65 -2.23 21.89
CA GLN A 9 6.63 -3.11 22.51
C GLN A 9 5.90 -4.33 23.08
N ASP A 10 5.97 -5.46 22.37
CA ASP A 10 5.37 -6.71 22.83
C ASP A 10 6.43 -7.53 23.60
N SER A 11 6.24 -7.65 24.92
CA SER A 11 7.06 -8.51 25.77
C SER A 11 6.54 -9.94 25.66
N THR A 12 7.29 -10.83 25.05
CA THR A 12 6.97 -12.26 25.09
C THR A 12 8.18 -13.10 25.48
N GLN A 13 7.98 -13.81 26.58
CA GLN A 13 8.87 -14.74 27.26
C GLN A 13 9.36 -15.84 26.31
N ALA A 14 10.67 -16.08 26.26
CA ALA A 14 11.25 -17.12 25.40
C ALA A 14 10.94 -18.52 25.95
N THR A 15 9.94 -19.19 25.38
CA THR A 15 9.75 -20.64 25.53
C THR A 15 10.45 -21.36 24.39
N ASN A 16 11.53 -22.08 24.74
CA ASN A 16 12.26 -22.98 23.85
C ASN A 16 11.35 -24.13 23.37
N HIS A 17 10.71 -23.97 22.23
CA HIS A 17 10.24 -25.09 21.43
C HIS A 17 10.91 -25.00 20.06
N LYS A 18 11.68 -26.04 19.72
CA LYS A 18 12.36 -26.22 18.44
C LYS A 18 11.31 -26.51 17.36
N ASP A 19 10.51 -25.51 17.01
CA ASP A 19 9.71 -25.56 15.81
C ASP A 19 10.64 -25.27 14.64
N LYS A 20 11.02 -26.35 13.97
CA LYS A 20 11.77 -26.31 12.72
C LYS A 20 10.84 -25.70 11.68
N VAL A 21 10.74 -24.37 11.65
CA VAL A 21 9.99 -23.62 10.64
C VAL A 21 10.58 -24.01 9.29
N SER A 22 9.85 -24.82 8.53
CA SER A 22 10.17 -25.03 7.13
C SER A 22 9.96 -23.70 6.43
N THR A 23 11.04 -22.99 6.13
CA THR A 23 10.98 -21.79 5.28
C THR A 23 10.50 -22.24 3.91
N VAL A 24 9.19 -22.15 3.68
CA VAL A 24 8.60 -22.37 2.37
C VAL A 24 9.04 -21.20 1.49
N LYS A 25 9.99 -21.48 0.60
CA LYS A 25 10.44 -20.53 -0.41
C LYS A 25 9.37 -20.47 -1.48
N PHE A 26 8.44 -19.53 -1.37
CA PHE A 26 7.56 -19.19 -2.48
C PHE A 26 8.40 -18.48 -3.55
N HIS A 27 8.41 -19.02 -4.76
CA HIS A 27 8.97 -18.30 -5.91
C HIS A 27 8.08 -17.07 -6.15
N PRO A 28 8.62 -15.89 -6.47
CA PRO A 28 7.81 -14.69 -6.71
C PRO A 28 6.66 -14.93 -7.70
N ASP A 29 6.91 -15.75 -8.73
CA ASP A 29 5.94 -16.13 -9.76
C ASP A 29 4.87 -17.14 -9.30
N SER A 30 4.93 -17.63 -8.05
CA SER A 30 3.95 -18.57 -7.49
C SER A 30 2.81 -17.90 -6.72
N ILE A 31 2.78 -16.56 -6.69
CA ILE A 31 1.66 -15.80 -6.14
C ILE A 31 0.52 -15.85 -7.17
N ASP A 32 -0.41 -16.78 -6.96
CA ASP A 32 -1.66 -16.85 -7.70
C ASP A 32 -2.57 -15.67 -7.31
N LEU A 33 -2.46 -14.60 -8.10
CA LEU A 33 -3.21 -13.36 -7.90
C LEU A 33 -4.65 -13.47 -8.44
N GLU A 34 -4.88 -14.34 -9.43
CA GLU A 34 -6.15 -14.49 -10.14
C GLU A 34 -7.27 -14.99 -9.21
N ASN A 35 -6.94 -15.90 -8.29
CA ASN A 35 -7.92 -16.47 -7.36
C ASN A 35 -8.16 -15.61 -6.10
N ARG A 36 -7.48 -14.47 -5.94
CA ARG A 36 -7.58 -13.61 -4.74
C ARG A 36 -8.12 -12.21 -5.02
N VAL A 37 -8.10 -11.76 -6.26
CA VAL A 37 -8.52 -10.41 -6.65
C VAL A 37 -9.50 -10.52 -7.81
N PHE A 38 -10.79 -10.34 -7.54
CA PHE A 38 -11.83 -10.45 -8.56
C PHE A 38 -11.92 -9.14 -9.37
N PHE A 39 -11.34 -9.12 -10.57
CA PHE A 39 -11.24 -7.90 -11.39
C PHE A 39 -12.55 -7.51 -12.11
N ASP A 40 -13.37 -8.50 -12.49
CA ASP A 40 -14.55 -8.29 -13.37
C ASP A 40 -15.64 -7.40 -12.74
N GLN A 41 -15.71 -7.34 -11.42
CA GLN A 41 -16.71 -6.53 -10.71
C GLN A 41 -16.22 -5.09 -10.44
N ILE A 42 -14.90 -4.86 -10.44
CA ILE A 42 -14.28 -3.56 -10.14
C ILE A 42 -14.50 -2.57 -11.29
N PHE A 43 -14.47 -3.04 -12.55
CA PHE A 43 -14.53 -2.18 -13.74
C PHE A 43 -15.94 -1.72 -14.16
N ARG A 44 -17.01 -2.16 -13.48
CA ARG A 44 -18.36 -2.12 -14.06
C ARG A 44 -19.31 -1.03 -13.56
N ILE A 45 -18.89 -0.11 -12.68
CA ILE A 45 -19.89 0.66 -11.90
C ILE A 45 -19.84 2.21 -11.98
N TYR A 46 -18.81 2.91 -12.47
CA TYR A 46 -18.83 4.39 -12.45
C TYR A 46 -18.14 5.07 -13.64
N GLU A 47 -18.43 6.36 -13.87
CA GLU A 47 -17.55 7.24 -14.66
C GLU A 47 -16.10 6.98 -14.23
N PRO A 48 -15.17 6.69 -15.16
CA PRO A 48 -13.90 6.11 -14.79
C PRO A 48 -13.04 7.13 -14.05
N ILE A 49 -13.11 7.09 -12.72
CA ILE A 49 -12.08 7.61 -11.85
C ILE A 49 -10.83 6.76 -12.10
N ASN A 50 -9.83 7.36 -12.74
CA ASN A 50 -8.56 6.72 -13.00
C ASN A 50 -7.57 7.11 -11.90
N ILE A 51 -6.94 6.12 -11.29
CA ILE A 51 -5.88 6.34 -10.30
C ILE A 51 -4.56 5.92 -10.96
N TYR A 52 -3.61 6.85 -11.01
CA TYR A 52 -2.24 6.57 -11.44
C TYR A 52 -1.35 6.61 -10.23
N ILE A 53 -0.52 5.58 -10.08
CA ILE A 53 0.42 5.45 -8.98
C ILE A 53 1.79 5.27 -9.60
N ASP A 54 2.77 5.99 -9.07
CA ASP A 54 4.17 5.82 -9.44
C ASP A 54 5.00 5.72 -8.17
N SER A 55 6.03 4.87 -8.22
CA SER A 55 6.95 4.65 -7.11
C SER A 55 8.38 4.59 -7.62
N SER A 56 9.29 5.22 -6.87
CA SER A 56 10.68 5.40 -7.28
C SER A 56 11.64 5.01 -6.17
N LYS A 57 12.80 4.52 -6.58
CA LYS A 57 13.92 4.21 -5.70
C LYS A 57 15.13 5.04 -6.08
N PHE A 58 15.72 5.69 -5.08
CA PHE A 58 17.02 6.33 -5.15
C PHE A 58 17.92 5.75 -4.05
N ASP A 59 19.23 5.98 -4.14
CA ASP A 59 20.21 5.44 -3.18
C ASP A 59 19.94 5.94 -1.74
N ASP A 60 19.47 7.19 -1.61
CA ASP A 60 19.25 7.87 -0.33
C ASP A 60 17.78 7.95 0.09
N LYS A 61 16.83 7.60 -0.79
CA LYS A 61 15.38 7.74 -0.52
C LYS A 61 14.52 6.83 -1.38
N THR A 62 13.27 6.67 -0.97
CA THR A 62 12.26 5.93 -1.73
C THR A 62 11.01 6.78 -1.77
N GLY A 63 10.43 6.98 -2.95
CA GLY A 63 9.29 7.88 -3.13
C GLY A 63 8.10 7.13 -3.70
N CYS A 64 6.91 7.66 -3.42
CA CYS A 64 5.73 7.30 -4.19
C CYS A 64 4.83 8.52 -4.35
N ALA A 65 4.04 8.49 -5.41
CA ALA A 65 3.06 9.50 -5.72
C ALA A 65 1.83 8.82 -6.33
N PHE A 66 0.68 9.49 -6.20
CA PHE A 66 -0.48 9.15 -6.99
C PHE A 66 -1.18 10.41 -7.49
N CYS A 67 -1.96 10.24 -8.56
CA CYS A 67 -2.98 11.21 -8.95
C CYS A 67 -4.30 10.49 -9.26
N VAL A 68 -5.39 11.16 -8.92
CA VAL A 68 -6.75 10.76 -9.24
C VAL A 68 -7.22 11.64 -10.38
N ARG A 69 -7.77 11.03 -11.42
CA ARG A 69 -8.22 11.70 -12.62
C ARG A 69 -9.66 11.29 -12.95
N GLU A 70 -10.52 12.28 -13.04
CA GLU A 70 -11.91 12.12 -13.45
C GLU A 70 -12.09 12.89 -14.76
N ASN A 71 -12.63 12.24 -15.80
CA ASN A 71 -12.85 12.86 -17.11
C ASN A 71 -11.61 13.58 -17.67
N ASN A 72 -10.43 12.96 -17.52
CA ASN A 72 -9.11 13.48 -17.90
C ASN A 72 -8.58 14.69 -17.10
N ILE A 73 -9.32 15.17 -16.11
CA ILE A 73 -8.92 16.26 -15.22
C ILE A 73 -8.39 15.68 -13.91
N SER A 74 -7.24 16.18 -13.44
CA SER A 74 -6.69 15.79 -12.14
C SER A 74 -7.54 16.38 -11.02
N THR A 75 -8.13 15.53 -10.18
CA THR A 75 -9.00 15.94 -9.06
C THR A 75 -8.26 15.88 -7.73
N ALA A 76 -7.27 15.00 -7.60
CA ALA A 76 -6.41 14.92 -6.42
C ALA A 76 -5.00 14.45 -6.79
N GLN A 77 -4.02 14.86 -5.99
CA GLN A 77 -2.63 14.43 -6.13
C GLN A 77 -1.98 14.35 -4.76
N TRP A 78 -1.07 13.41 -4.61
CA TRP A 78 -0.30 13.23 -3.38
C TRP A 78 1.07 12.65 -3.71
N MET A 79 2.07 13.04 -2.93
CA MET A 79 3.40 12.47 -3.03
C MET A 79 4.08 12.49 -1.66
N THR A 80 4.92 11.50 -1.40
CA THR A 80 5.73 11.45 -0.19
C THR A 80 7.08 10.79 -0.44
N GLN A 81 8.00 11.02 0.48
CA GLN A 81 9.33 10.40 0.50
C GLN A 81 9.54 9.64 1.80
N PHE A 82 10.17 8.49 1.67
CA PHE A 82 10.49 7.55 2.74
C PHE A 82 12.00 7.36 2.84
N LYS A 83 12.42 6.85 3.99
CA LYS A 83 13.80 6.44 4.25
C LYS A 83 14.24 5.35 3.25
N PRO A 84 15.55 5.26 2.92
CA PRO A 84 16.05 4.35 1.88
C PRO A 84 15.93 2.86 2.23
N HIS A 85 15.54 2.47 3.45
CA HIS A 85 15.31 1.06 3.77
C HIS A 85 13.94 0.54 3.29
N HIS A 86 13.00 1.43 2.92
CA HIS A 86 11.73 0.99 2.36
C HIS A 86 11.91 0.52 0.91
N SER A 87 11.25 -0.58 0.55
CA SER A 87 11.23 -1.06 -0.83
C SER A 87 10.20 -0.30 -1.67
N VAL A 88 10.36 -0.31 -2.99
CA VAL A 88 9.37 0.24 -3.95
C VAL A 88 7.99 -0.37 -3.71
N PHE A 89 7.93 -1.69 -3.51
CA PHE A 89 6.69 -2.41 -3.22
C PHE A 89 5.98 -1.91 -1.95
N GLN A 90 6.72 -1.66 -0.86
CA GLN A 90 6.14 -1.15 0.39
C GLN A 90 5.53 0.24 0.20
N VAL A 91 6.24 1.15 -0.49
CA VAL A 91 5.75 2.51 -0.70
C VAL A 91 4.61 2.57 -1.71
N GLU A 92 4.61 1.67 -2.70
CA GLU A 92 3.50 1.51 -3.65
C GLU A 92 2.22 1.03 -2.94
N LEU A 93 2.34 0.08 -2.01
CA LEU A 93 1.21 -0.35 -1.18
C LEU A 93 0.61 0.79 -0.34
N ILE A 94 1.47 1.68 0.17
CA ILE A 94 1.02 2.89 0.89
C ILE A 94 0.31 3.84 -0.08
N ALA A 95 0.88 4.09 -1.26
CA ALA A 95 0.25 4.93 -2.28
C ALA A 95 -1.12 4.39 -2.71
N ILE A 96 -1.28 3.07 -2.87
CA ILE A 96 -2.58 2.42 -3.16
C ILE A 96 -3.59 2.70 -2.03
N LYS A 97 -3.17 2.54 -0.77
CA LYS A 97 -4.05 2.80 0.39
C LYS A 97 -4.50 4.27 0.43
N GLU A 98 -3.57 5.20 0.26
CA GLU A 98 -3.87 6.65 0.28
C GLU A 98 -4.73 7.07 -0.91
N ALA A 99 -4.45 6.53 -2.11
CA ALA A 99 -5.24 6.80 -3.30
C ALA A 99 -6.67 6.28 -3.16
N TRP A 100 -6.85 5.11 -2.55
CA TRP A 100 -8.15 4.58 -2.20
C TRP A 100 -8.84 5.57 -1.21
N LEU A 101 -8.27 5.84 -0.04
CA LEU A 101 -8.88 6.79 0.92
C LEU A 101 -9.26 8.15 0.30
N THR A 102 -8.45 8.64 -0.64
CA THR A 102 -8.69 9.87 -1.38
C THR A 102 -9.85 9.74 -2.38
N ALA A 103 -9.94 8.63 -3.11
CA ALA A 103 -10.93 8.41 -4.15
C ALA A 103 -12.34 8.12 -3.60
N ASN A 104 -12.49 7.46 -2.45
CA ASN A 104 -13.80 7.38 -1.77
C ASN A 104 -13.71 7.88 -0.31
N PRO A 105 -13.87 9.20 -0.09
CA PRO A 105 -13.73 9.84 1.23
C PRO A 105 -14.81 9.42 2.24
N ALA A 106 -15.93 8.83 1.79
CA ALA A 106 -17.00 8.30 2.65
C ALA A 106 -16.57 7.08 3.50
N SER A 107 -15.37 6.54 3.27
CA SER A 107 -14.78 5.44 4.05
C SER A 107 -13.97 5.89 5.27
N THR A 108 -13.93 7.20 5.53
CA THR A 108 -13.29 7.73 6.75
C THR A 108 -14.17 7.42 7.97
N PRO A 109 -13.68 6.69 8.98
CA PRO A 109 -14.41 6.54 10.23
C PRO A 109 -14.56 7.95 10.84
N SER A 110 -15.80 8.29 11.22
CA SER A 110 -16.08 9.55 11.92
C SER A 110 -15.13 9.71 13.11
N PRO A 111 -14.57 10.90 13.35
CA PRO A 111 -13.76 11.13 14.53
C PRO A 111 -14.63 10.93 15.78
N LEU A 112 -14.15 10.08 16.70
CA LEU A 112 -14.69 9.96 18.07
C LEU A 112 -14.39 11.21 18.89
#